data_AF-A0A9P6FPJ1-F1
#
_entry.id   AF-A0A9P6FPJ1-F1
#
_cell.length_a   1.000
_cell.length_b   1.000
_cell.length_c   1.000
_cell.angle_alpha   90.00
_cell.angle_beta   90.00
_cell.angle_gamma   90.00
#
_symmetry.space_group_name_H-M   'P 1'
#
loop_
_entity.id
_entity.type
_entity.pdbx_description
1 polymer ?
#
loop_
_entity_poly.entity_id
_entity_poly.type
_entity_poly.pdbx_seq_one_letter_code
_entity_poly.pdbx_strand_id
1 'polypeptide(L)'
;MSPEPTTTATLEKMSQEPLMADGSYSASGKAIEAAIDDPVLTTASGRSLEPRRITMPIAVAPMVDVTTSHFLQLCRIISPNFTLYTEMIHCNALVYNPDDLYNFFGEPWEGKVVQLGGSDLVAMAKAAKLVQDNGYKELNLN
;
A
#
# COMPACT_ATOMS: atom_id res chain seq x y z
N MET A 1 -4.32 -72.72 5.72
CA MET A 1 -3.92 -71.35 6.07
C MET A 1 -4.81 -70.40 5.30
N SER A 2 -6.10 -70.35 5.63
CA SER A 2 -6.72 -69.59 6.74
C SER A 2 -6.81 -68.09 6.41
N PRO A 3 -8.00 -67.62 5.98
CA PRO A 3 -8.35 -66.23 5.68
C PRO A 3 -8.77 -65.44 6.94
N GLU A 4 -9.18 -64.17 6.75
CA GLU A 4 -9.46 -63.09 7.73
C GLU A 4 -10.24 -63.41 9.03
N PRO A 5 -10.37 -62.43 9.95
CA PRO A 5 -11.69 -61.74 10.00
C PRO A 5 -11.63 -60.21 10.16
N THR A 6 -12.34 -59.48 9.28
CA THR A 6 -13.65 -58.87 9.56
C THR A 6 -13.89 -58.24 10.93
N THR A 7 -14.28 -56.96 10.96
CA THR A 7 -15.58 -56.42 11.46
C THR A 7 -15.67 -54.94 10.97
N THR A 8 -16.36 -54.61 9.87
CA THR A 8 -17.81 -54.28 9.77
C THR A 8 -18.21 -53.20 10.79
N ALA A 9 -18.59 -51.97 10.47
CA ALA A 9 -19.74 -51.46 9.73
C ALA A 9 -19.53 -49.92 9.63
N THR A 10 -19.98 -49.14 8.65
CA THR A 10 -21.31 -48.96 8.04
C THR A 10 -21.05 -48.03 6.83
N LEU A 11 -21.36 -48.42 5.59
CA LEU A 11 -22.51 -47.91 4.80
C LEU A 11 -22.75 -46.40 5.02
N GLU A 12 -22.89 -45.51 4.05
CA GLU A 12 -23.33 -45.59 2.67
C GLU A 12 -23.34 -44.12 2.20
N LYS A 13 -23.18 -43.88 0.90
CA LYS A 13 -23.56 -42.66 0.17
C LYS A 13 -22.75 -41.38 0.44
N MET A 14 -22.03 -40.95 -0.58
CA MET A 14 -22.31 -39.66 -1.24
C MET A 14 -21.49 -39.55 -2.53
N SER A 15 -22.07 -40.05 -3.61
CA SER A 15 -21.75 -39.60 -4.97
C SER A 15 -22.18 -38.13 -5.11
N GLN A 16 -21.27 -37.31 -5.66
CA GLN A 16 -21.44 -36.08 -6.45
C GLN A 16 -22.52 -35.06 -6.08
N GLU A 17 -22.11 -33.80 -5.83
CA GLU A 17 -22.70 -32.54 -6.36
C GLU A 17 -21.66 -31.37 -6.28
N PRO A 18 -21.82 -30.26 -7.05
CA PRO A 18 -20.71 -29.42 -7.55
C PRO A 18 -20.64 -27.94 -7.03
N LEU A 19 -19.54 -27.26 -7.41
CA LEU A 19 -19.20 -25.81 -7.53
C LEU A 19 -20.18 -24.70 -7.01
N MET A 20 -19.68 -23.74 -6.21
CA MET A 20 -19.84 -22.25 -6.24
C MET A 20 -19.14 -21.65 -4.99
N ALA A 21 -18.18 -20.70 -5.10
CA ALA A 21 -18.29 -19.24 -5.20
C ALA A 21 -18.78 -18.52 -3.92
N ASP A 22 -17.99 -17.51 -3.50
CA ASP A 22 -18.14 -16.56 -2.38
C ASP A 22 -17.66 -16.96 -0.95
N GLY A 23 -16.46 -16.46 -0.61
CA GLY A 23 -15.93 -16.51 0.75
C GLY A 23 -16.62 -15.46 1.62
N SER A 24 -17.78 -15.83 2.17
CA SER A 24 -18.43 -15.08 3.23
C SER A 24 -17.63 -15.18 4.53
N TYR A 25 -16.92 -14.10 4.91
CA TYR A 25 -16.61 -13.85 6.32
C TYR A 25 -17.80 -13.12 6.93
N SER A 26 -18.76 -13.90 7.44
CA SER A 26 -19.89 -13.41 8.22
C SER A 26 -19.72 -13.78 9.69
N ALA A 27 -19.87 -12.76 10.53
CA ALA A 27 -20.19 -12.78 11.95
C ALA A 27 -19.06 -13.06 12.98
N SER A 28 -18.46 -11.96 13.43
CA SER A 28 -18.67 -11.54 14.83
C SER A 28 -19.12 -10.06 14.89
N GLY A 29 -20.18 -9.73 14.15
CA GLY A 29 -20.78 -8.39 14.11
C GLY A 29 -21.40 -7.91 15.43
N LYS A 30 -21.70 -8.82 16.38
CA LYS A 30 -22.31 -8.45 17.67
C LYS A 30 -21.38 -7.69 18.62
N ALA A 31 -20.06 -7.78 18.47
CA ALA A 31 -19.12 -7.08 19.34
C ALA A 31 -18.84 -5.64 18.88
N ILE A 32 -19.02 -5.36 17.58
CA ILE A 32 -18.77 -4.04 16.98
C ILE A 32 -20.02 -3.16 17.11
N GLU A 33 -21.21 -3.76 17.01
CA GLU A 33 -22.48 -3.04 17.03
C GLU A 33 -22.88 -2.53 18.44
N ALA A 34 -22.25 -3.03 19.50
CA ALA A 34 -22.48 -2.56 20.87
C ALA A 34 -21.60 -1.36 21.28
N ALA A 35 -20.55 -1.03 20.50
CA ALA A 35 -19.61 0.05 20.82
C ALA A 35 -19.91 1.37 20.09
N ILE A 36 -20.95 1.38 19.25
CA ILE A 36 -21.40 2.51 18.43
C ILE A 36 -22.52 3.34 19.08
N ASP A 37 -23.09 2.88 20.20
CA ASP A 37 -24.04 3.65 21.03
C ASP A 37 -23.26 4.47 22.09
N ASP A 38 -22.65 5.57 21.64
CA ASP A 38 -22.09 6.77 22.31
C ASP A 38 -21.88 6.83 23.85
N PRO A 39 -20.80 7.49 24.36
CA PRO A 39 -20.71 8.94 24.16
C PRO A 39 -19.30 9.47 23.87
N VAL A 40 -19.21 10.29 22.83
CA VAL A 40 -18.48 11.57 22.78
C VAL A 40 -17.47 11.77 23.93
N LEU A 41 -16.20 11.45 23.66
CA LEU A 41 -15.12 11.79 24.57
C LEU A 41 -14.88 13.30 24.48
N THR A 42 -15.49 14.04 25.40
CA THR A 42 -15.36 15.49 25.49
C THR A 42 -14.00 15.87 26.07
N THR A 43 -13.23 16.69 25.35
CA THR A 43 -11.98 17.26 25.89
C THR A 43 -12.28 18.18 27.09
N ALA A 44 -11.28 18.48 27.93
CA ALA A 44 -11.42 19.46 29.02
C ALA A 44 -11.91 20.86 28.57
N SER A 45 -11.88 21.14 27.26
CA SER A 45 -12.39 22.35 26.61
C SER A 45 -13.81 22.22 26.04
N GLY A 46 -14.52 21.12 26.29
CA GLY A 46 -15.92 20.94 25.86
C GLY A 46 -16.09 20.56 24.39
N ARG A 47 -15.04 20.14 23.67
CA ARG A 47 -15.17 19.72 22.26
C ARG A 47 -15.49 18.23 22.16
N SER A 48 -16.54 17.89 21.43
CA SER A 48 -16.80 16.53 20.95
C SER A 48 -15.65 16.09 20.05
N LEU A 49 -14.94 15.04 20.44
CA LEU A 49 -14.02 14.36 19.54
C LEU A 49 -14.81 13.30 18.78
N GLU A 50 -15.43 13.72 17.67
CA GLU A 50 -15.95 12.76 16.70
C GLU A 50 -14.83 11.77 16.35
N PRO A 51 -15.08 10.44 16.35
CA PRO A 51 -14.07 9.46 15.97
C PRO A 51 -13.69 9.73 14.51
N ARG A 52 -12.61 10.48 14.34
CA ARG A 52 -12.06 10.81 13.03
C ARG A 52 -11.56 9.49 12.47
N ARG A 53 -12.30 8.90 11.54
CA ARG A 53 -11.85 7.73 10.79
C ARG A 53 -10.52 8.12 10.13
N ILE A 54 -9.40 7.69 10.71
CA ILE A 54 -8.09 8.01 10.17
C ILE A 54 -7.92 7.11 8.96
N THR A 55 -8.26 7.62 7.79
CA THR A 55 -7.86 7.03 6.53
C THR A 55 -6.34 7.18 6.45
N MET A 56 -5.60 6.20 6.98
CA MET A 56 -4.14 6.14 6.84
C MET A 56 -3.84 5.65 5.42
N PRO A 57 -3.32 6.49 4.51
CA PRO A 57 -2.86 5.99 3.22
C PRO A 57 -1.75 4.96 3.47
N ILE A 58 -1.88 3.78 2.85
CA ILE A 58 -0.84 2.76 2.87
C ILE A 58 0.20 3.15 1.82
N ALA A 59 1.47 3.11 2.21
CA ALA A 59 2.58 3.48 1.35
C ALA A 59 3.65 2.38 1.28
N VAL A 60 4.32 2.30 0.13
CA VAL A 60 5.55 1.52 -0.04
C VAL A 60 6.74 2.42 0.24
N ALA A 61 7.58 2.04 1.20
CA ALA A 61 8.74 2.81 1.60
C ALA A 61 9.78 2.91 0.46
N PRO A 62 10.51 4.03 0.38
CA PRO A 62 11.61 4.17 -0.56
C PRO A 62 12.79 3.26 -0.18
N MET A 63 13.29 2.48 -1.13
CA MET A 63 14.35 1.50 -0.92
C MET A 63 15.26 1.46 -2.14
N VAL A 64 16.50 1.93 -1.99
CA VAL A 64 17.52 1.90 -3.05
C VAL A 64 17.73 0.46 -3.55
N ASP A 65 17.90 0.29 -4.86
CA ASP A 65 17.97 -0.95 -5.63
C ASP A 65 16.71 -1.84 -5.58
N VAL A 66 15.62 -1.37 -4.95
CA VAL A 66 14.35 -2.11 -4.84
C VAL A 66 13.20 -1.33 -5.46
N THR A 67 12.94 -0.09 -5.04
CA THR A 67 11.84 0.74 -5.53
C THR A 67 12.12 1.41 -6.87
N THR A 68 12.69 0.64 -7.80
CA THR A 68 12.92 1.04 -9.19
C THR A 68 11.60 1.33 -9.90
N SER A 69 11.65 2.06 -11.03
CA SER A 69 10.46 2.34 -11.85
C SER A 69 9.65 1.08 -12.19
N HIS A 70 10.32 -0.02 -12.55
CA HIS A 70 9.68 -1.29 -12.88
C HIS A 70 8.99 -1.94 -11.68
N PHE A 71 9.63 -1.93 -10.50
CA PHE A 71 9.03 -2.44 -9.29
C PHE A 71 7.77 -1.64 -8.91
N LEU A 72 7.82 -0.31 -9.02
CA LEU A 72 6.66 0.53 -8.73
C LEU A 72 5.51 0.30 -9.72
N GLN A 73 5.80 0.02 -10.99
CA GLN A 73 4.77 -0.38 -11.95
C GLN A 73 4.08 -1.69 -11.53
N LEU A 74 4.84 -2.68 -11.05
CA LEU A 74 4.27 -3.91 -10.50
C LEU A 74 3.40 -3.63 -9.28
N CYS A 75 3.89 -2.85 -8.31
CA CYS A 75 3.11 -2.48 -7.13
C CYS A 75 1.81 -1.76 -7.48
N ARG A 76 1.83 -0.89 -8.49
CA ARG A 76 0.65 -0.18 -8.99
C ARG A 76 -0.40 -1.12 -9.57
N ILE A 77 0.02 -2.19 -10.26
CA ILE A 77 -0.90 -3.22 -10.78
C ILE A 77 -1.54 -4.00 -9.62
N ILE A 78 -0.77 -4.31 -8.57
CA ILE A 78 -1.24 -5.06 -7.40
C ILE A 78 -2.22 -4.21 -6.57
N SER A 79 -1.89 -2.95 -6.33
CA SER A 79 -2.72 -2.04 -5.54
C SER A 79 -2.62 -0.60 -6.10
N PRO A 80 -3.64 -0.14 -6.85
CA PRO A 80 -3.61 1.18 -7.47
C PRO A 80 -3.76 2.34 -6.47
N ASN A 81 -4.16 2.06 -5.24
CA ASN A 81 -4.45 3.07 -4.22
C ASN A 81 -3.28 3.31 -3.24
N PHE A 82 -2.12 2.69 -3.47
CA PHE A 82 -0.94 2.87 -2.62
C PHE A 82 -0.15 4.11 -3.03
N THR A 83 0.41 4.80 -2.04
CA THR A 83 1.44 5.81 -2.28
C THR A 83 2.78 5.11 -2.46
N LEU A 84 3.45 5.39 -3.58
CA LEU A 84 4.63 4.66 -4.02
C LEU A 84 5.83 5.60 -4.08
N TYR A 85 6.78 5.44 -3.15
CA TYR A 85 7.98 6.25 -3.13
C TYR A 85 9.05 5.65 -4.06
N THR A 86 9.70 6.51 -4.84
CA THR A 86 10.86 6.11 -5.66
C THR A 86 12.06 5.78 -4.78
N GLU A 87 13.10 5.21 -5.39
CA GLU A 87 14.43 5.26 -4.79
C GLU A 87 14.82 6.68 -4.42
N MET A 88 15.65 6.81 -3.38
CA MET A 88 16.24 8.08 -3.02
C MET A 88 17.30 8.46 -4.06
N ILE A 89 17.11 9.59 -4.74
CA ILE A 89 18.09 10.15 -5.67
C ILE A 89 18.70 11.40 -5.07
N HIS A 90 20.03 11.48 -5.08
CA HIS A 90 20.74 12.64 -4.58
C HIS A 90 20.53 13.85 -5.50
N CYS A 91 20.23 15.03 -4.96
CA CYS A 91 19.86 16.23 -5.72
C CYS A 91 20.91 16.60 -6.78
N ASN A 92 22.21 16.47 -6.46
CA ASN A 92 23.29 16.74 -7.41
C ASN A 92 23.24 15.82 -8.65
N ALA A 93 22.78 14.57 -8.52
CA ALA A 93 22.67 13.67 -9.67
C ALA A 93 21.69 14.23 -10.71
N LEU A 94 20.56 14.78 -10.25
CA LEU A 94 19.57 15.43 -11.12
C LEU A 94 20.08 16.76 -11.68
N VAL A 95 20.75 17.58 -10.85
CA VAL A 95 21.27 18.88 -11.29
C VAL A 95 22.33 18.74 -12.38
N TYR A 96 23.17 17.70 -12.31
CA TYR A 96 24.19 17.44 -13.33
C TYR A 96 23.66 16.65 -14.55
N ASN A 97 22.51 15.98 -14.42
CA ASN A 97 21.88 15.20 -15.49
C ASN A 97 20.39 15.59 -15.65
N PRO A 98 20.08 16.86 -16.00
CA PRO A 98 18.72 17.39 -15.99
C PRO A 98 17.79 16.76 -17.02
N ASP A 99 18.33 16.10 -18.04
CA ASP A 99 17.55 15.42 -19.09
C ASP A 99 17.31 13.94 -18.78
N ASP A 100 17.85 13.42 -17.68
CA ASP A 100 17.91 11.98 -17.37
C ASP A 100 16.87 11.51 -16.34
N LEU A 101 15.89 12.35 -16.01
CA LEU A 101 14.87 12.04 -14.99
C LEU A 101 14.06 10.78 -15.32
N TYR A 102 13.85 10.49 -16.61
CA TYR A 102 13.16 9.28 -17.02
C TYR A 102 13.95 8.02 -16.63
N ASN A 103 15.28 8.04 -16.66
CA ASN A 103 16.07 6.90 -16.24
C ASN A 103 16.10 6.75 -14.72
N PHE A 104 16.09 7.86 -13.98
CA PHE A 104 16.01 7.83 -12.51
C PHE A 104 14.66 7.37 -11.98
N PHE A 105 13.57 7.81 -12.62
CA PHE A 105 12.24 7.63 -12.05
C PHE A 105 11.29 6.89 -12.98
N GLY A 106 11.44 6.95 -14.30
CA GLY A 106 10.45 6.52 -15.29
C GLY A 106 9.22 7.43 -15.33
N GLU A 107 8.23 7.10 -16.16
CA GLU A 107 7.01 7.92 -16.38
C GLU A 107 6.43 8.55 -15.09
N PRO A 108 5.94 9.80 -15.11
CA PRO A 108 5.19 10.35 -13.98
C PRO A 108 3.76 9.78 -13.93
N TRP A 109 3.25 9.51 -12.73
CA TRP A 109 1.85 9.15 -12.52
C TRP A 109 1.34 9.52 -11.13
N GLU A 110 0.02 9.55 -10.97
CA GLU A 110 -0.64 9.84 -9.69
C GLU A 110 -0.35 8.76 -8.64
N GLY A 111 -0.03 9.19 -7.42
CA GLY A 111 0.38 8.30 -6.31
C GLY A 111 1.87 7.95 -6.30
N LYS A 112 2.66 8.39 -7.27
CA LYS A 112 4.13 8.28 -7.25
C LYS A 112 4.76 9.50 -6.57
N VAL A 113 5.64 9.25 -5.61
CA VAL A 113 6.33 10.29 -4.85
C VAL A 113 7.83 10.17 -5.12
N VAL A 114 8.44 11.23 -5.65
CA VAL A 114 9.88 11.27 -5.90
C VAL A 114 10.60 11.58 -4.59
N GLN A 115 11.56 10.72 -4.20
CA GLN A 115 12.38 10.97 -3.02
C GLN A 115 13.73 11.61 -3.42
N LEU A 116 13.97 12.81 -2.89
CA LEU A 116 15.22 13.54 -3.06
C LEU A 116 16.04 13.51 -1.77
N GLY A 117 17.36 13.34 -1.90
CA GLY A 117 18.30 13.48 -0.79
C GLY A 117 19.37 14.55 -1.07
N GLY A 118 19.84 15.24 -0.03
CA GLY A 118 20.89 16.24 -0.16
C GLY A 118 20.88 17.23 1.00
N SER A 119 21.92 18.06 1.07
CA SER A 119 22.09 19.06 2.13
C SER A 119 22.28 20.49 1.63
N ASP A 120 22.59 20.68 0.34
CA ASP A 120 22.68 22.02 -0.26
C ASP A 120 21.31 22.52 -0.69
N LEU A 121 20.85 23.63 -0.10
CA LEU A 121 19.56 24.23 -0.37
C LEU A 121 19.39 24.63 -1.84
N VAL A 122 20.46 25.12 -2.48
CA VAL A 122 20.39 25.58 -3.88
C VAL A 122 20.23 24.40 -4.82
N ALA A 123 21.01 23.33 -4.63
CA ALA A 123 20.86 22.10 -5.38
C ALA A 123 19.50 21.43 -5.15
N MET A 124 19.01 21.37 -3.90
CA MET A 124 17.70 20.80 -3.58
C MET A 124 16.57 21.57 -4.29
N ALA A 125 16.59 22.90 -4.25
CA ALA A 125 15.58 23.72 -4.93
C ALA A 125 15.59 23.49 -6.45
N LYS A 126 16.78 23.41 -7.07
CA LYS A 126 16.92 23.12 -8.50
C LYS A 126 16.41 21.72 -8.85
N ALA A 127 16.79 20.70 -8.07
CA ALA A 127 16.34 19.32 -8.28
C ALA A 127 14.81 19.20 -8.14
N ALA A 128 14.22 19.80 -7.10
CA ALA A 128 12.77 19.84 -6.93
C ALA A 128 12.06 20.52 -8.11
N LYS A 129 12.64 21.61 -8.64
CA LYS A 129 12.09 22.31 -9.79
C LYS A 129 12.14 21.46 -11.07
N LEU A 130 13.28 20.79 -11.33
CA LEU A 130 13.42 19.86 -12.45
C LEU A 130 12.38 18.74 -12.38
N VAL A 131 12.19 18.15 -11.20
CA VAL A 131 11.18 17.11 -10.97
C VAL A 131 9.76 17.63 -11.24
N GLN A 132 9.41 18.81 -10.73
CA GLN A 132 8.11 19.43 -11.01
C GLN A 132 7.91 19.69 -12.51
N ASP A 133 8.90 20.25 -13.18
CA ASP A 133 8.80 20.64 -14.59
C ASP A 133 8.68 19.41 -15.53
N ASN A 134 9.13 18.24 -15.08
CA ASN A 134 8.96 16.95 -15.76
C ASN A 134 7.66 16.20 -15.38
N GLY A 135 6.73 16.85 -14.66
CA GLY A 135 5.37 16.35 -14.45
C GLY A 135 5.14 15.48 -13.22
N TYR A 136 6.16 15.28 -12.36
CA TYR A 136 5.94 14.64 -11.06
C TYR A 136 5.25 15.60 -10.09
N LYS A 137 4.19 15.12 -9.43
CA LYS A 137 3.32 15.97 -8.60
C LYS A 137 3.73 16.04 -7.14
N GLU A 138 4.42 15.02 -6.64
CA GLU A 138 4.75 14.85 -5.23
C GLU A 138 6.24 14.58 -5.04
N LEU A 139 6.79 15.22 -4.01
CA LEU A 139 8.20 15.19 -3.64
C LEU A 139 8.31 14.88 -2.14
N ASN A 140 9.27 14.03 -1.79
CA ASN A 140 9.64 13.73 -0.41
C ASN A 140 11.13 14.03 -0.19
N LEU A 141 11.47 14.65 0.94
CA LEU A 141 12.86 14.84 1.35
C LEU A 141 13.29 13.69 2.26
N ASN A 142 14.42 13.06 1.93
CA ASN A 142 15.06 12.04 2.78
C ASN A 142 15.82 12.71 3.93
#